data_AF-A0A957JI03-F1
#
_entry.id   AF-A0A957JI03-F1
#
_cell.length_a   1.000
_cell.length_b   1.000
_cell.length_c   1.000
_cell.angle_alpha   90.00
_cell.angle_beta   90.00
_cell.angle_gamma   90.00
#
_symmetry.space_group_name_H-M   'P 1'
#
loop_
_entity.id
_entity.type
_entity.pdbx_description
1 polymer ?
#
loop_
_entity_poly.entity_id
_entity_poly.type
_entity_poly.pdbx_seq_one_letter_code
_entity_poly.pdbx_strand_id
1 'polypeptide(L)'
;MTKTYWQIAAGSLGRNYAGLFLKFGMAFVGGAKEVSTMAEVSVGDVVLLKIGRSKVFAVGEVVTRNGKHQGNGDKPWLKDFDGWDLSAYCYVDWRVPDCPVLTSALTRATIQRVHKAEHKQIADSLLKLTVQPYEPEPPPTELIDDTIILEFLIGEGLRPSAADELTNTFRRIRLLADYYYRRGCWEDIREHETRSFLVVPLLLALGWAEQQIKIELPIQNGRVDIACFSRTYQRNNNECVLILETKDFSSGLDYAPEQAHRYAEAFPSCQVVVVTNGYCYKTYIRSNEGKFDLKPSAYFNLLRPKDKYPLDPLNVNGALGVLKWLLPNNVSSLSSPNNPST
;
A
#
# COMPACT_ATOMS: atom_id res chain seq x y z
N MET A 1 1.61 -27.11 29.30
CA MET A 1 2.50 -27.10 28.12
C MET A 1 3.45 -25.92 28.26
N THR A 2 4.73 -26.10 27.93
CA THR A 2 5.70 -24.99 27.87
C THR A 2 5.39 -24.10 26.66
N LYS A 3 5.10 -22.82 26.89
CA LYS A 3 4.82 -21.85 25.82
C LYS A 3 6.07 -21.58 24.98
N THR A 4 5.94 -21.56 23.65
CA THR A 4 6.99 -21.03 22.78
C THR A 4 6.73 -19.54 22.55
N TYR A 5 7.80 -18.74 22.49
CA TYR A 5 7.71 -17.30 22.27
C TYR A 5 8.28 -16.98 20.89
N TRP A 6 7.57 -16.15 20.15
CA TRP A 6 7.89 -15.72 18.80
C TRP A 6 7.94 -14.20 18.76
N GLN A 7 8.80 -13.62 17.93
CA GLN A 7 8.69 -12.23 17.54
C GLN A 7 8.27 -12.15 16.09
N ILE A 8 7.43 -11.18 15.76
CA ILE A 8 7.02 -10.90 14.39
C ILE A 8 7.10 -9.41 14.09
N ALA A 9 7.66 -9.04 12.95
CA ALA A 9 7.80 -7.66 12.50
C ALA A 9 6.49 -7.16 11.87
N ALA A 10 6.06 -5.96 12.26
CA ALA A 10 4.92 -5.27 11.66
C ALA A 10 5.25 -4.57 10.31
N GLY A 11 6.35 -4.94 9.65
CA GLY A 11 6.91 -4.24 8.49
C GLY A 11 8.37 -3.82 8.69
N SER A 12 9.00 -3.33 7.61
CA SER A 12 10.35 -2.75 7.61
C SER A 12 10.33 -1.23 7.83
N LEU A 13 11.48 -0.56 7.83
CA LEU A 13 11.54 0.90 7.82
C LEU A 13 10.67 1.44 6.66
N GLY A 14 9.77 2.39 6.95
CA GLY A 14 8.80 2.93 5.99
C GLY A 14 7.50 2.12 5.80
N ARG A 15 7.31 1.03 6.55
CA ARG A 15 6.08 0.22 6.55
C ARG A 15 5.63 -0.07 7.97
N ASN A 16 4.37 0.21 8.31
CA ASN A 16 3.85 -0.15 9.62
C ASN A 16 2.43 -0.70 9.54
N TYR A 17 2.36 -2.02 9.40
CA TYR A 17 1.11 -2.77 9.37
C TYR A 17 0.63 -3.21 10.74
N ALA A 18 1.22 -2.72 11.84
CA ALA A 18 0.86 -3.17 13.19
C ALA A 18 -0.64 -3.03 13.47
N GLY A 19 -1.24 -1.92 13.00
CA GLY A 19 -2.69 -1.70 13.10
C GLY A 19 -3.52 -2.79 12.41
N LEU A 20 -3.05 -3.35 11.29
CA LEU A 20 -3.75 -4.41 10.56
C LEU A 20 -3.60 -5.78 11.22
N PHE A 21 -2.46 -6.06 11.87
CA PHE A 21 -2.31 -7.26 12.71
C PHE A 21 -3.32 -7.25 13.85
N LEU A 22 -3.45 -6.10 14.54
CA LEU A 22 -4.41 -5.91 15.61
C LEU A 22 -5.84 -5.98 15.11
N LYS A 23 -6.15 -5.22 14.05
CA LYS A 23 -7.49 -5.13 13.45
C LYS A 23 -8.07 -6.50 13.17
N PHE A 24 -7.32 -7.41 12.55
CA PHE A 24 -7.84 -8.73 12.20
C PHE A 24 -7.58 -9.80 13.26
N GLY A 25 -6.92 -9.45 14.38
CA GLY A 25 -6.54 -10.42 15.40
C GLY A 25 -5.65 -11.52 14.82
N MET A 26 -4.69 -11.15 13.96
CA MET A 26 -3.88 -12.08 13.19
C MET A 26 -2.42 -11.65 13.14
N ALA A 27 -1.54 -12.63 13.00
CA ALA A 27 -0.17 -12.45 12.58
C ALA A 27 -0.02 -13.04 11.17
N PHE A 28 0.60 -12.31 10.24
CA PHE A 28 0.76 -12.77 8.86
C PHE A 28 2.15 -12.47 8.31
N VAL A 29 2.63 -13.33 7.40
CA VAL A 29 3.96 -13.26 6.78
C VAL A 29 3.92 -13.74 5.33
N GLY A 30 4.90 -13.28 4.56
CA GLY A 30 5.18 -13.69 3.19
C GLY A 30 6.64 -14.11 3.01
N GLY A 31 6.93 -14.83 1.93
CA GLY A 31 8.26 -15.36 1.63
C GLY A 31 8.44 -16.81 2.12
N ALA A 32 9.12 -17.64 1.31
CA ALA A 32 9.18 -19.09 1.55
C ALA A 32 9.73 -19.46 2.94
N LYS A 33 10.75 -18.73 3.41
CA LYS A 33 11.38 -18.96 4.71
C LYS A 33 10.44 -18.60 5.87
N GLU A 34 9.83 -17.43 5.80
CA GLU A 34 8.90 -16.93 6.82
C GLU A 34 7.63 -17.78 6.88
N VAL A 35 7.11 -18.21 5.72
CA VAL A 35 5.99 -19.16 5.61
C VAL A 35 6.34 -20.48 6.30
N SER A 36 7.53 -21.03 6.06
CA SER A 36 7.99 -22.25 6.75
C SER A 36 8.09 -22.04 8.26
N THR A 37 8.51 -20.85 8.71
CA THR A 37 8.63 -20.54 10.13
C THR A 37 7.25 -20.36 10.78
N MET A 38 6.30 -19.73 10.09
CA MET A 38 4.92 -19.58 10.57
C MET A 38 4.25 -20.93 10.80
N ALA A 39 4.52 -21.92 9.94
CA ALA A 39 3.95 -23.27 10.06
C ALA A 39 4.32 -24.00 11.37
N GLU A 40 5.38 -23.57 12.06
CA GLU A 40 5.79 -24.12 13.36
C GLU A 40 5.02 -23.53 14.55
N VAL A 41 4.29 -22.42 14.35
CA VAL A 41 3.56 -21.72 15.41
C VAL A 41 2.36 -22.54 15.84
N SER A 42 2.22 -22.79 17.14
CA SER A 42 1.17 -23.65 17.71
C SER A 42 0.21 -22.88 18.61
N VAL A 43 -0.99 -23.43 18.83
CA VAL A 43 -1.96 -22.88 19.79
C VAL A 43 -1.33 -22.77 21.19
N GLY A 44 -1.54 -21.64 21.85
CA GLY A 44 -0.94 -21.33 23.16
C GLY A 44 0.47 -20.75 23.10
N ASP A 45 1.09 -20.69 21.92
CA ASP A 45 2.32 -19.92 21.74
C ASP A 45 2.07 -18.42 21.89
N VAL A 46 3.13 -17.68 22.19
CA VAL A 46 3.08 -16.24 22.46
C VAL A 46 3.82 -15.50 21.36
N VAL A 47 3.17 -14.51 20.76
CA VAL A 47 3.72 -13.70 19.68
C VAL A 47 3.93 -12.27 20.16
N LEU A 48 5.16 -11.76 20.01
CA LEU A 48 5.52 -10.37 20.22
C LEU A 48 5.52 -9.63 18.89
N LEU A 49 4.60 -8.69 18.69
CA LEU A 49 4.56 -7.81 17.54
C LEU A 49 5.57 -6.66 17.75
N LYS A 50 6.59 -6.58 16.89
CA LYS A 50 7.66 -5.57 17.01
C LYS A 50 7.58 -4.49 15.93
N ILE A 51 8.01 -3.29 16.33
CA ILE A 51 8.32 -2.18 15.42
C ILE A 51 9.83 -1.96 15.46
N GLY A 52 10.48 -2.16 14.31
CA GLY A 52 11.94 -2.11 14.21
C GLY A 52 12.62 -3.14 15.11
N ARG A 53 13.67 -2.71 15.82
CA ARG A 53 14.52 -3.59 16.65
C ARG A 53 14.49 -3.26 18.14
N SER A 54 13.65 -2.30 18.54
CA SER A 54 13.69 -1.72 19.88
C SER A 54 12.33 -1.47 20.53
N LYS A 55 11.24 -1.86 19.87
CA LYS A 55 9.88 -1.64 20.39
C LYS A 55 9.03 -2.90 20.25
N VAL A 56 8.40 -3.31 21.35
CA VAL A 56 7.29 -4.27 21.36
C VAL A 56 5.99 -3.47 21.36
N PHE A 57 5.22 -3.62 20.30
CA PHE A 57 3.97 -2.90 20.09
C PHE A 57 2.77 -3.61 20.72
N ALA A 58 2.73 -4.94 20.62
CA ALA A 58 1.69 -5.77 21.20
C ALA A 58 2.22 -7.18 21.48
N VAL A 59 1.50 -7.92 22.32
CA VAL A 59 1.76 -9.34 22.58
C VAL A 59 0.45 -10.08 22.52
N GLY A 60 0.43 -11.28 21.99
CA GLY A 60 -0.78 -12.09 21.99
C GLY A 60 -0.51 -13.58 22.09
N GLU A 61 -1.55 -14.31 22.46
CA GLU A 61 -1.54 -15.77 22.49
C GLU A 61 -2.19 -16.30 21.22
N VAL A 62 -1.62 -17.35 20.64
CA VAL A 62 -2.14 -17.99 19.43
C VAL A 62 -3.37 -18.82 19.79
N VAL A 63 -4.46 -18.60 19.06
CA VAL A 63 -5.77 -19.19 19.36
C VAL A 63 -6.37 -19.91 18.17
N THR A 64 -7.36 -20.77 18.44
CA THR A 64 -8.16 -21.40 17.40
C THR A 64 -9.42 -20.57 17.15
N ARG A 65 -9.69 -20.22 15.88
CA ARG A 65 -10.94 -19.61 15.42
C ARG A 65 -11.54 -20.48 14.31
N ASN A 66 -12.82 -20.82 14.44
CA ASN A 66 -13.53 -21.67 13.48
C ASN A 66 -12.78 -22.99 13.16
N GLY A 67 -12.21 -23.63 14.18
CA GLY A 67 -11.48 -24.90 14.04
C GLY A 67 -10.08 -24.81 13.42
N LYS A 68 -9.58 -23.62 13.08
CA LYS A 68 -8.22 -23.40 12.58
C LYS A 68 -7.46 -22.39 13.46
N HIS A 69 -6.16 -22.56 13.60
CA HIS A 69 -5.29 -21.55 14.26
C HIS A 69 -4.33 -20.88 13.27
N GLN A 70 -4.06 -21.52 12.13
CA GLN A 70 -3.18 -21.02 11.08
C GLN A 70 -3.66 -21.44 9.70
N GLY A 71 -3.09 -20.82 8.67
CA GLY A 71 -3.32 -21.17 7.27
C GLY A 71 -2.26 -20.59 6.35
N ASN A 72 -2.29 -21.03 5.10
CA ASN A 72 -1.39 -20.56 4.05
C ASN A 72 -2.12 -20.55 2.71
N GLY A 73 -2.35 -19.36 2.16
CA GLY A 73 -2.90 -19.17 0.82
C GLY A 73 -4.40 -19.41 0.68
N ASP A 74 -5.10 -19.72 1.78
CA ASP A 74 -6.56 -19.89 1.85
C ASP A 74 -7.31 -18.57 2.09
N LYS A 75 -6.60 -17.45 2.29
CA LYS A 75 -7.17 -16.10 2.39
C LYS A 75 -6.73 -15.25 1.19
N PRO A 76 -7.59 -15.05 0.17
CA PRO A 76 -7.22 -14.32 -1.03
C PRO A 76 -6.76 -12.88 -0.78
N TRP A 77 -7.33 -12.19 0.21
CA TRP A 77 -6.98 -10.81 0.56
C TRP A 77 -5.55 -10.65 1.09
N LEU A 78 -4.95 -11.71 1.63
CA LEU A 78 -3.53 -11.71 2.04
C LEU A 78 -2.56 -11.82 0.85
N LYS A 79 -3.03 -12.20 -0.34
CA LYS A 79 -2.19 -12.33 -1.54
C LYS A 79 -1.95 -11.01 -2.28
N ASP A 80 -2.55 -9.93 -1.79
CA ASP A 80 -2.35 -8.56 -2.27
C ASP A 80 -2.51 -7.58 -1.10
N PHE A 81 -1.55 -7.66 -0.19
CA PHE A 81 -1.45 -6.79 0.96
C PHE A 81 -0.57 -5.59 0.60
N ASP A 82 -1.13 -4.58 -0.06
CA ASP A 82 -0.37 -3.47 -0.66
C ASP A 82 0.74 -3.94 -1.63
N GLY A 83 0.42 -4.93 -2.45
CA GLY A 83 1.34 -5.52 -3.43
C GLY A 83 2.17 -6.67 -2.88
N TRP A 84 2.07 -6.97 -1.59
CA TRP A 84 2.77 -8.08 -0.95
C TRP A 84 1.91 -9.34 -0.91
N ASP A 85 2.54 -10.49 -1.11
CA ASP A 85 1.92 -11.79 -0.86
C ASP A 85 2.28 -12.26 0.56
N LEU A 86 1.37 -12.04 1.51
CA LEU A 86 1.50 -12.41 2.93
C LEU A 86 0.65 -13.65 3.25
N SER A 87 0.76 -14.66 2.40
CA SER A 87 -0.16 -15.81 2.35
C SER A 87 -0.30 -16.61 3.64
N ALA A 88 0.72 -16.64 4.51
CA ALA A 88 0.71 -17.43 5.74
C ALA A 88 0.32 -16.61 6.96
N TYR A 89 -0.51 -17.18 7.83
CA TYR A 89 -1.01 -16.50 9.02
C TYR A 89 -1.26 -17.43 10.20
N CYS A 90 -1.38 -16.85 11.39
CA CYS A 90 -2.04 -17.46 12.55
C CYS A 90 -2.98 -16.45 13.25
N TYR A 91 -3.99 -16.96 13.97
CA TYR A 91 -4.89 -16.13 14.78
C TYR A 91 -4.28 -15.85 16.14
N VAL A 92 -4.38 -14.60 16.57
CA VAL A 92 -3.75 -14.10 17.78
C VAL A 92 -4.72 -13.22 18.55
N ASP A 93 -4.86 -13.49 19.85
CA ASP A 93 -5.58 -12.62 20.78
C ASP A 93 -4.62 -11.58 21.36
N TRP A 94 -4.54 -10.46 20.65
CA TRP A 94 -3.61 -9.37 20.94
C TRP A 94 -3.96 -8.63 22.23
N ARG A 95 -2.91 -8.17 22.90
CA ARG A 95 -2.93 -7.31 24.07
C ARG A 95 -1.97 -6.16 23.82
N VAL A 96 -2.48 -4.95 23.99
CA VAL A 96 -1.80 -3.73 23.56
C VAL A 96 -1.59 -2.85 24.79
N PRO A 97 -0.34 -2.52 25.15
CA PRO A 97 -0.05 -1.55 26.20
C PRO A 97 -0.41 -0.12 25.75
N ASP A 98 -0.57 0.79 26.71
CA ASP A 98 -0.84 2.21 26.42
C ASP A 98 0.26 2.88 25.59
N CYS A 99 1.50 2.40 25.73
CA CYS A 99 2.65 2.85 24.96
C CYS A 99 3.52 1.64 24.57
N PRO A 100 4.12 1.63 23.36
CA PRO A 100 5.03 0.56 22.96
C PRO A 100 6.18 0.40 23.95
N VAL A 101 6.44 -0.84 24.38
CA VAL A 101 7.49 -1.14 25.37
C VAL A 101 8.86 -1.08 24.68
N LEU A 102 9.74 -0.22 25.19
CA LEU A 102 11.11 -0.15 24.74
C LEU A 102 11.89 -1.38 25.20
N THR A 103 12.68 -1.96 24.30
CA THR A 103 13.59 -3.06 24.59
C THR A 103 14.82 -2.96 23.71
N SER A 104 15.85 -3.75 24.00
CA SER A 104 17.05 -3.82 23.19
C SER A 104 17.12 -5.14 22.41
N ALA A 105 17.80 -5.07 21.26
CA ALA A 105 18.30 -6.24 20.54
C ALA A 105 17.23 -7.28 20.16
N LEU A 106 16.06 -6.82 19.68
CA LEU A 106 15.21 -7.60 18.78
C LEU A 106 15.92 -7.76 17.42
N THR A 107 15.54 -8.80 16.67
CA THR A 107 16.24 -9.15 15.44
C THR A 107 15.63 -8.47 14.21
N ARG A 108 16.37 -8.53 13.10
CA ARG A 108 15.88 -8.07 11.79
C ARG A 108 14.93 -9.06 11.12
N ALA A 109 14.79 -10.29 11.64
CA ALA A 109 13.91 -11.29 11.05
C ALA A 109 12.45 -10.83 11.09
N THR A 110 11.70 -11.20 10.06
CA THR A 110 10.25 -10.98 10.00
C THR A 110 9.55 -11.82 11.04
N ILE A 111 9.85 -13.11 11.15
CA ILE A 111 9.37 -13.99 12.22
C ILE A 111 10.51 -14.87 12.72
N GLN A 112 10.60 -15.08 14.04
CA GLN A 112 11.53 -16.06 14.62
C GLN A 112 11.19 -16.37 16.08
N ARG A 113 11.72 -17.47 16.60
CA ARG A 113 11.67 -17.79 18.03
C ARG A 113 12.44 -16.76 18.88
N VAL A 114 11.95 -16.56 20.09
CA VAL A 114 12.51 -15.67 21.11
C VAL A 114 13.14 -16.51 22.21
N HIS A 115 14.46 -16.38 22.34
CA HIS A 115 15.23 -17.11 23.35
C HIS A 115 15.57 -16.26 24.58
N LYS A 116 15.62 -14.94 24.42
CA LYS A 116 16.01 -14.01 25.49
C LYS A 116 14.96 -13.95 26.59
N ALA A 117 15.40 -14.12 27.84
CA ALA A 117 14.52 -14.08 29.01
C ALA A 117 13.81 -12.73 29.17
N GLU A 118 14.49 -11.62 28.88
CA GLU A 118 13.92 -10.27 28.93
C GLU A 118 12.65 -10.14 28.07
N HIS A 119 12.71 -10.60 26.82
CA HIS A 119 11.57 -10.53 25.90
C HIS A 119 10.43 -11.45 26.34
N LYS A 120 10.73 -12.61 26.92
CA LYS A 120 9.71 -13.51 27.51
C LYS A 120 9.02 -12.84 28.70
N GLN A 121 9.77 -12.17 29.57
CA GLN A 121 9.21 -11.44 30.72
C GLN A 121 8.32 -10.27 30.28
N ILE A 122 8.72 -9.51 29.25
CA ILE A 122 7.87 -8.49 28.64
C ILE A 122 6.56 -9.12 28.15
N ALA A 123 6.65 -10.24 27.44
CA ALA A 123 5.49 -10.94 26.92
C ALA A 123 4.55 -11.41 28.04
N ASP A 124 5.07 -12.07 29.07
CA ASP A 124 4.29 -12.57 30.20
C ASP A 124 3.63 -11.43 30.99
N SER A 125 4.28 -10.27 31.10
CA SER A 125 3.71 -9.08 31.72
C SER A 125 2.53 -8.54 30.89
N LEU A 126 2.71 -8.41 29.58
CA LEU A 126 1.67 -7.89 28.68
C LEU A 126 0.51 -8.85 28.48
N LEU A 127 0.72 -10.17 28.64
CA LEU A 127 -0.35 -11.18 28.59
C LEU A 127 -1.41 -11.03 29.70
N LYS A 128 -1.13 -10.23 30.74
CA LYS A 128 -2.09 -9.91 31.81
C LYS A 128 -3.10 -8.84 31.43
N LEU A 129 -2.84 -8.09 30.35
CA LEU A 129 -3.77 -7.07 29.85
C LEU A 129 -4.99 -7.73 29.22
N THR A 130 -6.06 -6.94 29.05
CA THR A 130 -7.27 -7.37 28.37
C THR A 130 -7.01 -7.59 26.88
N VAL A 131 -7.60 -8.65 26.33
CA VAL A 131 -7.59 -8.93 24.89
C VAL A 131 -8.28 -7.78 24.15
N GLN A 132 -7.59 -7.23 23.16
CA GLN A 132 -8.16 -6.24 22.26
C GLN A 132 -9.17 -6.90 21.33
N PRO A 133 -10.33 -6.28 21.08
CA PRO A 133 -11.27 -6.78 20.09
C PRO A 133 -10.64 -6.73 18.69
N TYR A 134 -11.09 -7.65 17.84
CA TYR A 134 -10.74 -7.69 16.43
C TYR A 134 -11.99 -7.54 15.56
N GLU A 135 -11.79 -7.02 14.36
CA GLU A 135 -12.80 -6.87 13.32
C GLU A 135 -12.87 -8.13 12.44
N PRO A 136 -14.02 -8.35 11.76
CA PRO A 136 -14.12 -9.37 10.72
C PRO A 136 -13.08 -9.19 9.61
N GLU A 137 -12.73 -10.29 8.96
CA GLU A 137 -11.87 -10.27 7.78
C GLU A 137 -12.53 -9.52 6.61
N PRO A 138 -11.73 -8.93 5.69
CA PRO A 138 -12.27 -8.26 4.52
C PRO A 138 -13.12 -9.22 3.67
N PRO A 139 -14.28 -8.77 3.14
CA PRO A 139 -15.04 -9.56 2.17
C PRO A 139 -14.23 -9.77 0.88
N PRO A 140 -14.57 -10.81 0.08
CA PRO A 140 -13.87 -11.12 -1.15
C PRO A 140 -13.97 -9.98 -2.18
N THR A 141 -12.98 -9.92 -3.07
CA THR A 141 -12.89 -8.98 -4.19
C THR A 141 -12.71 -9.73 -5.49
N GLU A 142 -13.22 -9.16 -6.58
CA GLU A 142 -13.23 -9.80 -7.90
C GLU A 142 -12.09 -9.30 -8.78
N LEU A 143 -11.51 -10.20 -9.58
CA LEU A 143 -10.53 -9.80 -10.57
C LEU A 143 -11.21 -9.00 -11.69
N ILE A 144 -10.55 -7.94 -12.14
CA ILE A 144 -10.98 -7.18 -13.31
C ILE A 144 -10.00 -7.48 -14.44
N ASP A 145 -10.54 -7.84 -15.61
CA ASP A 145 -9.76 -8.03 -16.83
C ASP A 145 -9.52 -6.71 -17.58
N ASP A 146 -8.61 -6.75 -18.55
CA ASP A 146 -8.26 -5.56 -19.32
C ASP A 146 -9.42 -5.04 -20.18
N THR A 147 -10.32 -5.91 -20.65
CA THR A 147 -11.46 -5.50 -21.47
C THR A 147 -12.38 -4.58 -20.67
N ILE A 148 -12.73 -4.97 -19.43
CA ILE A 148 -13.54 -4.14 -18.53
C ILE A 148 -12.84 -2.81 -18.22
N ILE A 149 -11.51 -2.84 -18.00
CA ILE A 149 -10.73 -1.62 -17.77
C ILE A 149 -10.81 -0.67 -18.98
N LEU A 150 -10.60 -1.19 -20.18
CA LEU A 150 -10.59 -0.38 -21.41
C LEU A 150 -11.98 0.20 -21.70
N GLU A 151 -13.04 -0.61 -21.61
CA GLU A 151 -14.43 -0.16 -21.78
C GLU A 151 -14.77 0.97 -20.79
N PHE A 152 -14.40 0.79 -19.52
CA PHE A 152 -14.57 1.83 -18.51
C PHE A 152 -13.80 3.11 -18.84
N LEU A 153 -12.52 3.01 -19.20
CA LEU A 153 -11.69 4.18 -19.48
C LEU A 153 -12.14 4.93 -20.74
N ILE A 154 -12.61 4.23 -21.77
CA ILE A 154 -13.22 4.86 -22.96
C ILE A 154 -14.45 5.65 -22.54
N GLY A 155 -15.31 5.08 -21.69
CA GLY A 155 -16.47 5.78 -21.12
C GLY A 155 -16.10 7.01 -20.29
N GLU A 156 -14.95 6.98 -19.62
CA GLU A 156 -14.38 8.08 -18.82
C GLU A 156 -13.55 9.08 -19.66
N GLY A 157 -13.49 8.91 -20.99
CA GLY A 157 -12.90 9.87 -21.91
C GLY A 157 -11.50 9.53 -22.43
N LEU A 158 -11.03 8.29 -22.26
CA LEU A 158 -9.88 7.77 -23.02
C LEU A 158 -10.27 7.69 -24.50
N ARG A 159 -9.40 8.20 -25.38
CA ARG A 159 -9.64 8.14 -26.82
C ARG A 159 -9.58 6.68 -27.28
N PRO A 160 -10.51 6.20 -28.14
CA PRO A 160 -10.45 4.84 -28.65
C PRO A 160 -9.12 4.48 -29.31
N SER A 161 -8.49 5.43 -30.02
CA SER A 161 -7.16 5.24 -30.63
C SER A 161 -6.02 5.05 -29.61
N ALA A 162 -6.20 5.50 -28.36
CA ALA A 162 -5.22 5.31 -27.28
C ALA A 162 -5.41 3.96 -26.55
N ALA A 163 -6.51 3.24 -26.78
CA ALA A 163 -6.78 1.96 -26.14
C ALA A 163 -5.75 0.88 -26.51
N ASP A 164 -5.33 0.83 -27.78
CA ASP A 164 -4.30 -0.11 -28.26
C ASP A 164 -2.93 0.19 -27.64
N GLU A 165 -2.59 1.47 -27.51
CA GLU A 165 -1.36 1.91 -26.85
C GLU A 165 -1.37 1.57 -25.36
N LEU A 166 -2.49 1.81 -24.68
CA LEU A 166 -2.67 1.45 -23.28
C LEU A 166 -2.56 -0.05 -23.05
N THR A 167 -3.20 -0.86 -23.90
CA THR A 167 -3.12 -2.33 -23.83
C THR A 167 -1.68 -2.82 -23.96
N ASN A 168 -0.94 -2.31 -24.95
CA ASN A 168 0.46 -2.64 -25.14
C ASN A 168 1.34 -2.19 -23.96
N THR A 169 1.03 -1.02 -23.40
CA THR A 169 1.74 -0.45 -22.25
C THR A 169 1.48 -1.25 -20.98
N PHE A 170 0.24 -1.64 -20.68
CA PHE A 170 -0.09 -2.55 -19.58
C PHE A 170 0.70 -3.85 -19.70
N ARG A 171 0.70 -4.48 -20.88
CA ARG A 171 1.47 -5.71 -21.11
C ARG A 171 2.95 -5.50 -20.82
N ARG A 172 3.55 -4.42 -21.33
CA ARG A 172 4.97 -4.10 -21.12
C ARG A 172 5.30 -3.88 -19.65
N ILE A 173 4.51 -3.06 -18.95
CA ILE A 173 4.71 -2.77 -17.52
C ILE A 173 4.55 -4.04 -16.70
N ARG A 174 3.53 -4.87 -16.96
CA ARG A 174 3.33 -6.15 -16.26
C ARG A 174 4.51 -7.09 -16.44
N LEU A 175 5.00 -7.25 -17.68
CA LEU A 175 6.16 -8.09 -17.97
C LEU A 175 7.41 -7.60 -17.24
N LEU A 176 7.64 -6.28 -17.22
CA LEU A 176 8.81 -5.70 -16.56
C LEU A 176 8.72 -5.77 -15.03
N ALA A 177 7.56 -5.44 -14.46
CA ALA A 177 7.33 -5.54 -13.03
C ALA A 177 7.40 -7.00 -12.54
N ASP A 178 6.86 -7.96 -13.30
CA ASP A 178 6.99 -9.39 -12.99
C ASP A 178 8.45 -9.85 -13.05
N TYR A 179 9.19 -9.40 -14.07
CA TYR A 179 10.63 -9.67 -14.18
C TYR A 179 11.38 -9.13 -12.96
N TYR A 180 11.18 -7.86 -12.60
CA TYR A 180 11.81 -7.27 -11.42
C TYR A 180 11.47 -8.04 -10.15
N TYR A 181 10.19 -8.32 -9.92
CA TYR A 181 9.71 -8.92 -8.68
C TYR A 181 10.10 -10.41 -8.54
N ARG A 182 10.04 -11.20 -9.61
CA ARG A 182 10.23 -12.66 -9.55
C ARG A 182 11.59 -13.14 -10.00
N ARG A 183 12.28 -12.38 -10.85
CA ARG A 183 13.51 -12.84 -11.53
C ARG A 183 14.72 -11.93 -11.29
N GLY A 184 14.49 -10.68 -10.90
CA GLY A 184 15.54 -9.72 -10.56
C GLY A 184 15.82 -9.63 -9.06
N CYS A 185 16.81 -8.81 -8.71
CA CYS A 185 17.03 -8.32 -7.35
C CYS A 185 16.05 -7.16 -7.11
N TRP A 186 14.78 -7.48 -6.85
CA TRP A 186 13.72 -6.49 -6.63
C TRP A 186 14.09 -5.47 -5.54
N GLU A 187 14.93 -5.84 -4.58
CA GLU A 187 15.48 -4.95 -3.53
C GLU A 187 16.36 -3.81 -4.08
N ASP A 188 16.90 -3.97 -5.29
CA ASP A 188 17.77 -2.99 -5.93
C ASP A 188 17.03 -2.02 -6.84
N ILE A 189 15.77 -2.30 -7.19
CA ILE A 189 14.98 -1.43 -8.09
C ILE A 189 14.58 -0.16 -7.37
N ARG A 190 15.19 0.96 -7.75
CA ARG A 190 15.02 2.26 -7.07
C ARG A 190 13.91 3.10 -7.68
N GLU A 191 13.53 4.16 -6.95
CA GLU A 191 12.47 5.10 -7.31
C GLU A 191 12.59 5.65 -8.75
N HIS A 192 13.80 5.98 -9.20
CA HIS A 192 14.02 6.52 -10.54
C HIS A 192 13.76 5.51 -11.67
N GLU A 193 14.05 4.22 -11.45
CA GLU A 193 13.73 3.15 -12.40
C GLU A 193 12.23 2.91 -12.46
N THR A 194 11.60 2.80 -11.28
CA THR A 194 10.14 2.72 -11.12
C THR A 194 9.44 3.85 -11.89
N ARG A 195 9.89 5.09 -11.65
CA ARG A 195 9.34 6.29 -12.28
C ARG A 195 9.47 6.25 -13.80
N SER A 196 10.68 5.97 -14.29
CA SER A 196 11.01 6.09 -15.71
C SER A 196 10.46 4.95 -16.56
N PHE A 197 10.45 3.73 -16.03
CA PHE A 197 10.13 2.53 -16.82
C PHE A 197 8.73 1.98 -16.60
N LEU A 198 8.06 2.38 -15.51
CA LEU A 198 6.72 1.88 -15.17
C LEU A 198 5.69 3.01 -15.13
N VAL A 199 5.95 4.08 -14.36
CA VAL A 199 4.95 5.13 -14.12
C VAL A 199 4.79 6.08 -15.30
N VAL A 200 5.88 6.66 -15.81
CA VAL A 200 5.81 7.61 -16.94
C VAL A 200 5.18 6.96 -18.18
N PRO A 201 5.56 5.74 -18.61
CA PRO A 201 4.90 5.08 -19.74
C PRO A 201 3.39 4.92 -19.53
N LEU A 202 2.93 4.59 -18.32
CA LEU A 202 1.51 4.50 -18.02
C LEU A 202 0.81 5.86 -18.20
N LEU A 203 1.39 6.94 -17.68
CA LEU A 203 0.79 8.28 -17.81
C LEU A 203 0.67 8.71 -19.28
N LEU A 204 1.70 8.47 -20.09
CA LEU A 204 1.66 8.79 -21.53
C LEU A 204 0.56 7.98 -22.23
N ALA A 205 0.45 6.68 -21.96
CA ALA A 205 -0.57 5.83 -22.54
C ALA A 205 -2.01 6.18 -22.08
N LEU A 206 -2.15 6.81 -20.92
CA LEU A 206 -3.42 7.39 -20.44
C LEU A 206 -3.75 8.75 -21.07
N GLY A 207 -2.86 9.28 -21.92
CA GLY A 207 -3.09 10.49 -22.71
C GLY A 207 -2.48 11.77 -22.14
N TRP A 208 -1.59 11.69 -21.15
CA TRP A 208 -0.80 12.84 -20.73
C TRP A 208 0.26 13.18 -21.79
N ALA A 209 0.40 14.46 -22.15
CA ALA A 209 1.52 14.89 -22.98
C ALA A 209 2.79 15.08 -22.14
N GLU A 210 3.97 14.86 -22.72
CA GLU A 210 5.25 15.04 -22.02
C GLU A 210 5.42 16.47 -21.49
N GLN A 211 4.90 17.47 -22.20
CA GLN A 211 4.97 18.87 -21.78
C GLN A 211 4.06 19.20 -20.59
N GLN A 212 3.10 18.32 -20.26
CA GLN A 212 2.25 18.40 -19.07
C GLN A 212 2.84 17.69 -17.86
N ILE A 213 3.94 16.93 -18.04
CA ILE A 213 4.58 16.16 -16.97
C ILE A 213 5.88 16.86 -16.56
N LYS A 214 6.09 17.04 -15.26
CA LYS A 214 7.39 17.41 -14.68
C LYS A 214 7.87 16.32 -13.75
N ILE A 215 9.11 15.91 -13.97
CA ILE A 215 9.82 14.95 -13.13
C ILE A 215 10.78 15.73 -12.23
N GLU A 216 10.83 15.37 -10.96
CA GLU A 216 11.65 16.04 -9.93
C GLU A 216 11.41 17.54 -9.84
N LEU A 217 10.14 17.95 -9.74
CA LEU A 217 9.77 19.35 -9.62
C LEU A 217 10.25 19.91 -8.25
N PRO A 218 11.15 20.90 -8.21
CA PRO A 218 11.62 21.47 -6.96
C PRO A 218 10.52 22.28 -6.26
N ILE A 219 10.45 22.12 -4.95
CA ILE A 219 9.62 22.93 -4.04
C ILE A 219 10.49 23.41 -2.87
N GLN A 220 9.99 24.34 -2.06
CA GLN A 220 10.76 25.00 -1.00
C GLN A 220 11.51 24.02 -0.07
N ASN A 221 10.94 22.85 0.23
CA ASN A 221 11.51 21.85 1.14
C ASN A 221 11.52 20.43 0.55
N GLY A 222 11.87 20.28 -0.73
CA GLY A 222 12.01 18.96 -1.34
C GLY A 222 11.81 18.96 -2.85
N ARG A 223 11.48 17.78 -3.38
CA ARG A 223 11.10 17.60 -4.78
C ARG A 223 9.87 16.71 -4.83
N VAL A 224 8.99 17.03 -5.76
CA VAL A 224 7.90 16.14 -6.16
C VAL A 224 8.41 15.25 -7.28
N ASP A 225 8.25 13.94 -7.11
CA ASP A 225 8.76 12.95 -8.06
C ASP A 225 8.15 13.11 -9.47
N ILE A 226 6.83 13.17 -9.55
CA ILE A 226 6.10 13.51 -10.77
C ILE A 226 4.96 14.49 -10.43
N ALA A 227 4.89 15.58 -11.17
CA ALA A 227 3.78 16.54 -11.14
C ALA A 227 3.17 16.66 -12.54
N CYS A 228 1.85 16.50 -12.62
CA CYS A 228 1.08 16.59 -13.86
C CYS A 228 0.22 17.85 -13.85
N PHE A 229 0.22 18.56 -14.98
CA PHE A 229 -0.37 19.88 -15.13
C PHE A 229 -1.54 19.87 -16.13
N SER A 230 -2.62 20.58 -15.82
CA SER A 230 -3.81 20.64 -16.69
C SER A 230 -3.52 21.21 -18.08
N ARG A 231 -2.44 21.98 -18.21
CA ARG A 231 -1.87 22.47 -19.47
C ARG A 231 -0.36 22.32 -19.48
N THR A 232 0.27 22.66 -20.60
CA THR A 232 1.74 22.68 -20.71
C THR A 232 2.37 23.46 -19.55
N TYR A 233 3.36 22.85 -18.89
CA TYR A 233 4.00 23.46 -17.74
C TYR A 233 4.75 24.75 -18.10
N GLN A 234 4.38 25.85 -17.45
CA GLN A 234 4.98 27.17 -17.62
C GLN A 234 5.62 27.72 -16.32
N ARG A 235 6.10 26.84 -15.43
CA ARG A 235 6.61 27.21 -14.09
C ARG A 235 5.56 27.84 -13.17
N ASN A 236 4.29 27.49 -13.40
CA ASN A 236 3.18 27.86 -12.55
C ASN A 236 2.63 26.63 -11.81
N ASN A 237 2.82 26.60 -10.49
CA ASN A 237 2.37 25.49 -9.65
C ASN A 237 0.83 25.44 -9.50
N ASN A 238 0.13 26.54 -9.78
CA ASN A 238 -1.33 26.62 -9.68
C ASN A 238 -2.08 25.81 -10.77
N GLU A 239 -1.36 25.16 -11.67
CA GLU A 239 -1.93 24.31 -12.72
C GLU A 239 -1.63 22.83 -12.49
N CYS A 240 -0.88 22.50 -11.43
CA CYS A 240 -0.64 21.13 -11.05
C CYS A 240 -1.94 20.53 -10.50
N VAL A 241 -2.41 19.46 -11.12
CA VAL A 241 -3.68 18.81 -10.78
C VAL A 241 -3.50 17.42 -10.18
N LEU A 242 -2.39 16.76 -10.50
CA LEU A 242 -2.04 15.43 -10.04
C LEU A 242 -0.57 15.37 -9.63
N ILE A 243 -0.31 14.81 -8.46
CA ILE A 243 1.04 14.53 -7.94
C ILE A 243 1.20 13.02 -7.79
N LEU A 244 2.32 12.47 -8.22
CA LEU A 244 2.71 11.10 -7.94
C LEU A 244 4.02 11.06 -7.17
N GLU A 245 4.00 10.38 -6.03
CA GLU A 245 5.20 9.99 -5.28
C GLU A 245 5.56 8.55 -5.67
N THR A 246 6.79 8.36 -6.11
CA THR A 246 7.31 7.04 -6.47
C THR A 246 8.07 6.41 -5.32
N LYS A 247 8.00 5.08 -5.21
CA LYS A 247 8.71 4.28 -4.22
C LYS A 247 9.54 3.20 -4.90
N ASP A 248 10.61 2.80 -4.22
CA ASP A 248 11.34 1.60 -4.62
C ASP A 248 10.49 0.34 -4.36
N PHE A 249 10.88 -0.80 -4.95
CA PHE A 249 10.12 -2.04 -4.80
C PHE A 249 10.20 -2.61 -3.37
N SER A 250 11.24 -2.24 -2.61
CA SER A 250 11.46 -2.65 -1.22
C SER A 250 10.54 -1.96 -0.21
N SER A 251 10.04 -0.80 -0.59
CA SER A 251 9.20 0.08 0.20
C SER A 251 7.73 -0.29 0.03
N GLY A 252 6.97 -0.18 1.11
CA GLY A 252 5.50 -0.27 0.99
C GLY A 252 4.93 1.03 0.46
N LEU A 253 3.67 0.98 0.07
CA LEU A 253 2.88 2.18 -0.26
C LEU A 253 2.32 2.86 1.00
N ASP A 254 2.90 2.55 2.16
CA ASP A 254 2.49 3.10 3.44
C ASP A 254 3.06 4.51 3.54
N TYR A 255 2.29 5.43 2.97
CA TYR A 255 2.62 6.83 2.89
C TYR A 255 2.29 7.47 4.23
N ALA A 256 3.24 8.22 4.82
CA ALA A 256 2.88 9.17 5.87
C ALA A 256 2.11 10.30 5.19
N PRO A 257 0.78 10.43 5.40
CA PRO A 257 -0.04 11.42 4.71
C PRO A 257 0.56 12.82 4.79
N GLU A 258 1.26 13.10 5.89
CA GLU A 258 2.08 14.29 6.13
C GLU A 258 2.98 14.75 4.97
N GLN A 259 3.57 13.88 4.15
CA GLN A 259 4.42 14.33 3.03
C GLN A 259 3.59 14.86 1.84
N ALA A 260 2.40 14.31 1.60
CA ALA A 260 1.58 14.65 0.43
C ALA A 260 0.69 15.81 0.77
N HIS A 261 0.19 15.85 2.00
CA HIS A 261 -0.47 17.02 2.56
C HIS A 261 0.47 18.23 2.49
N ARG A 262 1.75 18.07 2.89
CA ARG A 262 2.76 19.13 2.73
C ARG A 262 2.95 19.56 1.27
N TYR A 263 2.94 18.64 0.32
CA TYR A 263 3.06 19.01 -1.09
C TYR A 263 1.80 19.72 -1.58
N ALA A 264 0.62 19.22 -1.25
CA ALA A 264 -0.66 19.80 -1.65
C ALA A 264 -0.90 21.23 -1.12
N GLU A 265 -0.26 21.63 -0.02
CA GLU A 265 -0.23 23.02 0.41
C GLU A 265 0.46 23.94 -0.61
N ALA A 266 1.49 23.44 -1.30
CA ALA A 266 2.21 24.17 -2.35
C ALA A 266 1.51 24.14 -3.73
N PHE A 267 0.48 23.31 -3.90
CA PHE A 267 -0.25 23.13 -5.15
C PHE A 267 -1.77 23.29 -4.93
N PRO A 268 -2.32 24.52 -4.97
CA PRO A 268 -3.72 24.77 -4.61
C PRO A 268 -4.72 24.09 -5.55
N SER A 269 -4.34 23.80 -6.79
CA SER A 269 -5.20 23.13 -7.78
C SER A 269 -5.05 21.61 -7.78
N CYS A 270 -4.14 21.05 -6.98
CA CYS A 270 -3.92 19.61 -6.92
C CYS A 270 -5.14 18.92 -6.31
N GLN A 271 -5.78 18.05 -7.10
CA GLN A 271 -6.97 17.30 -6.67
C GLN A 271 -6.62 15.87 -6.27
N VAL A 272 -5.53 15.33 -6.79
CA VAL A 272 -5.18 13.92 -6.66
C VAL A 272 -3.72 13.77 -6.29
N VAL A 273 -3.47 12.95 -5.27
CA VAL A 273 -2.14 12.45 -4.94
C VAL A 273 -2.14 10.94 -5.13
N VAL A 274 -1.09 10.42 -5.76
CA VAL A 274 -0.88 8.99 -5.94
C VAL A 274 0.46 8.57 -5.35
N VAL A 275 0.47 7.46 -4.63
CA VAL A 275 1.70 6.83 -4.13
C VAL A 275 1.84 5.50 -4.83
N THR A 276 3.00 5.25 -5.44
CA THR A 276 3.18 4.08 -6.31
C THR A 276 4.59 3.52 -6.29
N ASN A 277 4.71 2.20 -6.41
CA ASN A 277 5.96 1.51 -6.72
C ASN A 277 6.01 1.06 -8.19
N GLY A 278 5.20 1.68 -9.06
CA GLY A 278 5.15 1.43 -10.50
C GLY A 278 4.13 0.39 -10.96
N TYR A 279 3.78 -0.57 -10.10
CA TYR A 279 2.73 -1.55 -10.41
C TYR A 279 1.59 -1.56 -9.38
N CYS A 280 1.84 -1.15 -8.14
CA CYS A 280 0.79 -0.86 -7.18
C CYS A 280 0.61 0.66 -7.03
N TYR A 281 -0.62 1.11 -6.87
CA TYR A 281 -1.01 2.52 -6.80
C TYR A 281 -2.03 2.72 -5.69
N LYS A 282 -1.79 3.69 -4.81
CA LYS A 282 -2.78 4.21 -3.84
C LYS A 282 -3.12 5.64 -4.18
N THR A 283 -4.40 5.92 -4.37
CA THR A 283 -4.90 7.24 -4.76
C THR A 283 -5.58 7.91 -3.58
N TYR A 284 -5.28 9.19 -3.37
CA TYR A 284 -5.88 10.06 -2.37
C TYR A 284 -6.49 11.25 -3.08
N ILE A 285 -7.78 11.49 -2.84
CA ILE A 285 -8.53 12.58 -3.48
C ILE A 285 -8.70 13.72 -2.48
N ARG A 286 -8.55 14.95 -2.96
CA ARG A 286 -8.81 16.14 -2.15
C ARG A 286 -10.30 16.28 -1.89
N SER A 287 -10.67 16.44 -0.62
CA SER A 287 -12.03 16.78 -0.22
C SER A 287 -12.39 18.21 -0.62
N ASN A 288 -13.69 18.52 -0.59
CA ASN A 288 -14.21 19.88 -0.81
C ASN A 288 -13.68 20.89 0.23
N GLU A 289 -13.20 20.43 1.39
CA GLU A 289 -12.55 21.26 2.41
C GLU A 289 -11.07 21.54 2.11
N GLY A 290 -10.56 21.08 0.96
CA GLY A 290 -9.16 21.26 0.56
C GLY A 290 -8.18 20.31 1.24
N LYS A 291 -8.67 19.30 1.97
CA LYS A 291 -7.84 18.35 2.72
C LYS A 291 -7.84 16.96 2.07
N PHE A 292 -6.72 16.26 2.15
CA PHE A 292 -6.64 14.84 1.80
C PHE A 292 -6.94 13.99 3.03
N ASP A 293 -7.57 12.83 2.83
CA ASP A 293 -7.74 11.85 3.91
C ASP A 293 -6.42 11.09 4.15
N LEU A 294 -6.26 10.49 5.33
CA LEU A 294 -5.18 9.56 5.64
C LEU A 294 -5.42 8.20 4.98
N LYS A 295 -6.68 7.86 4.67
CA LYS A 295 -7.04 6.63 3.97
C LYS A 295 -7.08 6.85 2.45
N PRO A 296 -6.63 5.87 1.64
CA PRO A 296 -6.74 5.98 0.20
C PRO A 296 -8.20 5.92 -0.25
N SER A 297 -8.53 6.63 -1.32
CA SER A 297 -9.84 6.58 -1.98
C SER A 297 -9.93 5.41 -2.98
N ALA A 298 -8.79 4.98 -3.52
CA ALA A 298 -8.71 3.82 -4.40
C ALA A 298 -7.33 3.13 -4.34
N TYR A 299 -7.30 1.84 -4.68
CA TYR A 299 -6.09 1.03 -4.80
C TYR A 299 -6.08 0.22 -6.10
N PHE A 300 -4.91 0.09 -6.72
CA PHE A 300 -4.73 -0.69 -7.93
C PHE A 300 -3.42 -1.45 -7.91
N ASN A 301 -3.50 -2.78 -8.03
CA ASN A 301 -2.36 -3.64 -8.36
C ASN A 301 -2.47 -4.03 -9.84
N LEU A 302 -1.60 -3.49 -10.69
CA LEU A 302 -1.60 -3.72 -12.13
C LEU A 302 -1.35 -5.20 -12.48
N LEU A 303 -0.63 -5.95 -11.64
CA LEU A 303 -0.37 -7.38 -11.86
C LEU A 303 -1.61 -8.23 -11.58
N ARG A 304 -2.52 -7.76 -10.72
CA ARG A 304 -3.74 -8.47 -10.31
C ARG A 304 -4.87 -7.46 -10.04
N PRO A 305 -5.44 -6.83 -11.09
CA PRO A 305 -6.47 -5.80 -10.92
C PRO A 305 -7.65 -6.35 -10.15
N LYS A 306 -8.12 -5.60 -9.15
CA LYS A 306 -9.32 -5.92 -8.36
C LYS A 306 -10.35 -4.81 -8.45
N ASP A 307 -11.62 -5.15 -8.29
CA ASP A 307 -12.74 -4.22 -8.26
C ASP A 307 -12.79 -3.33 -7.02
N LYS A 308 -12.29 -3.85 -5.90
CA LYS A 308 -12.15 -3.18 -4.61
C LYS A 308 -10.77 -3.40 -4.01
N TYR A 309 -10.38 -2.55 -3.07
CA TYR A 309 -9.13 -2.70 -2.34
C TYR A 309 -9.19 -3.93 -1.41
N PRO A 310 -8.25 -4.89 -1.48
CA PRO A 310 -8.34 -6.11 -0.68
C PRO A 310 -8.37 -5.91 0.84
N LEU A 311 -7.79 -4.82 1.37
CA LEU A 311 -7.70 -4.60 2.83
C LEU A 311 -8.86 -3.76 3.41
N ASP A 312 -9.57 -3.02 2.56
CA ASP A 312 -10.76 -2.23 2.94
C ASP A 312 -11.76 -2.12 1.78
N PRO A 313 -12.34 -3.26 1.34
CA PRO A 313 -13.16 -3.31 0.13
C PRO A 313 -14.52 -2.59 0.27
N LEU A 314 -14.96 -2.32 1.50
CA LEU A 314 -16.21 -1.61 1.77
C LEU A 314 -16.08 -0.10 1.56
N ASN A 315 -14.90 0.46 1.83
CA ASN A 315 -14.69 1.90 1.85
C ASN A 315 -13.76 2.40 0.72
N VAL A 316 -12.95 1.52 0.14
CA VAL A 316 -11.91 1.90 -0.82
C VAL A 316 -12.12 1.21 -2.17
N ASN A 317 -12.15 2.00 -3.24
CA ASN A 317 -12.34 1.49 -4.60
C ASN A 317 -11.11 0.72 -5.11
N GLY A 318 -11.30 -0.10 -6.13
CA GLY A 318 -10.23 -0.86 -6.78
C GLY A 318 -9.64 -0.16 -8.01
N ALA A 319 -9.24 -0.98 -8.98
CA ALA A 319 -8.49 -0.62 -10.17
C ALA A 319 -9.11 0.54 -10.97
N LEU A 320 -10.41 0.45 -11.25
CA LEU A 320 -11.12 1.47 -12.03
C LEU A 320 -11.12 2.83 -11.33
N GLY A 321 -11.19 2.84 -9.99
CA GLY A 321 -11.11 4.06 -9.20
C GLY A 321 -9.78 4.77 -9.37
N VAL A 322 -8.66 4.04 -9.30
CA VAL A 322 -7.33 4.63 -9.53
C VAL A 322 -7.19 5.15 -10.95
N LEU A 323 -7.52 4.33 -11.95
CA LEU A 323 -7.32 4.68 -13.35
C LEU A 323 -8.18 5.87 -13.78
N LYS A 324 -9.40 6.00 -13.26
CA LYS A 324 -10.25 7.19 -13.44
C LYS A 324 -9.51 8.47 -13.07
N TRP A 325 -8.82 8.47 -11.93
CA TRP A 325 -8.11 9.63 -11.39
C TRP A 325 -6.71 9.83 -11.97
N LEU A 326 -6.23 8.90 -12.80
CA LEU A 326 -5.01 9.09 -13.59
C LEU A 326 -5.30 9.66 -14.99
N LEU A 327 -6.56 9.70 -15.44
CA LEU A 327 -6.93 10.29 -16.73
C LEU A 327 -6.84 11.83 -16.71
N PRO A 328 -6.20 12.48 -17.70
CA PRO A 328 -6.05 13.94 -17.74
C PRO A 328 -7.38 14.71 -17.63
N ASN A 329 -8.42 14.24 -18.32
CA ASN A 329 -9.72 14.92 -18.42
C ASN A 329 -10.47 14.95 -17.07
N ASN A 330 -10.33 13.89 -16.28
CA ASN A 330 -11.02 13.77 -15.00
C ASN A 330 -10.39 14.62 -13.90
N VAL A 331 -9.06 14.74 -13.89
CA VAL A 331 -8.39 15.58 -12.90
C VAL A 331 -8.47 17.06 -13.27
N SER A 332 -8.43 17.38 -14.56
CA SER A 332 -8.43 18.77 -15.03
C SER A 332 -9.80 19.45 -14.93
N SER A 333 -10.89 18.71 -15.11
CA SER A 333 -12.26 19.26 -15.08
C SER A 333 -12.67 19.81 -13.71
N LEU A 334 -12.10 19.29 -12.63
CA LEU A 334 -12.35 19.73 -11.25
C LEU A 334 -11.52 20.96 -10.83
N SER A 335 -10.50 21.30 -11.61
CA SER A 335 -9.63 22.45 -11.33
C SER A 335 -10.12 23.76 -11.95
N SER A 336 -11.19 23.72 -12.76
CA SER A 336 -11.82 24.92 -13.31
C SER A 336 -12.71 25.57 -12.25
N PRO A 337 -12.40 26.78 -11.75
CA PRO A 337 -13.40 27.56 -11.05
C PRO A 337 -14.55 27.82 -12.03
N ASN A 338 -15.80 27.65 -11.57
CA ASN A 338 -16.97 28.10 -12.30
C ASN A 338 -16.74 29.55 -12.73
N ASN A 339 -16.45 29.79 -14.01
CA ASN A 339 -16.65 31.09 -14.60
C ASN A 339 -18.17 31.26 -14.70
N PRO A 340 -18.80 32.21 -13.98
CA PRO A 340 -20.17 32.56 -14.30
C PRO A 340 -20.14 33.12 -15.72
N SER A 341 -20.88 32.46 -16.61
CA SER A 341 -21.13 32.91 -17.97
C SER A 341 -21.56 34.37 -17.95
N THR A 342 -20.77 35.21 -18.63
CA THR A 342 -21.20 36.55 -19.06
C THR A 342 -22.20 36.46 -20.19
#